data_AF-A0A1C5FAA8-F1
#
_entry.id   AF-A0A1C5FAA8-F1
#
_cell.length_a   1.000
_cell.length_b   1.000
_cell.length_c   1.000
_cell.angle_alpha   90.00
_cell.angle_beta   90.00
_cell.angle_gamma   90.00
#
_symmetry.space_group_name_H-M   'P 1'
#
loop_
_entity.id
_entity.type
_entity.pdbx_description
1 polymer ?
#
loop_
_entity_poly.entity_id
_entity_poly.type
_entity_poly.pdbx_seq_one_letter_code
_entity_poly.pdbx_strand_id
1 'polypeptide(L)'
;MFERFTTSAREVVRGAVAHAADTRAEAVGEAELLLALLDRTGSPAAEVLTALGAHGRRASIERSLAEVRRRGGITGADAEALAGLGIDVDEIVARVEEAHGVGALAAAGSTPARAPRRGRRLARRPFSREARSVLERSLRMAVARGDRHIGDEHLLLSLTARPGVAVHVLADHDVTYIQVERALTTRATKG
;
A
#
# COMPACT_ATOMS: atom_id res chain seq x y z
N MET A 1 19.76 4.20 -6.07
CA MET A 1 18.64 3.32 -5.64
C MET A 1 17.65 3.03 -6.77
N PHE A 2 17.27 4.00 -7.61
CA PHE A 2 16.27 3.80 -8.68
C PHE A 2 16.84 3.50 -10.08
N GLU A 3 18.13 3.21 -10.22
CA GLU A 3 18.76 3.05 -11.53
C GLU A 3 18.14 1.90 -12.36
N ARG A 4 17.63 0.87 -11.68
CA ARG A 4 16.91 -0.24 -12.31
C ARG A 4 15.40 -0.02 -12.41
N PHE A 5 14.84 1.02 -11.79
CA PHE A 5 13.41 1.29 -11.84
C PHE A 5 13.04 1.94 -13.17
N THR A 6 11.96 1.46 -13.78
CA THR A 6 11.35 2.14 -14.93
C THR A 6 10.85 3.53 -14.51
N THR A 7 10.52 4.36 -15.50
CA THR A 7 9.89 5.66 -15.23
C THR A 7 8.58 5.49 -14.46
N SER A 8 7.77 4.50 -14.84
CA SER A 8 6.51 4.19 -14.16
C SER A 8 6.74 3.80 -12.68
N ALA A 9 7.70 2.92 -12.40
CA ALA A 9 8.00 2.54 -11.02
C ALA A 9 8.54 3.71 -10.19
N ARG A 10 9.36 4.59 -10.77
CA ARG A 10 9.85 5.81 -10.11
C ARG A 10 8.72 6.78 -9.78
N GLU A 11 7.73 6.92 -10.66
CA GLU A 11 6.56 7.75 -10.44
C GLU A 11 5.69 7.23 -9.31
N VAL A 12 5.47 5.92 -9.21
CA VAL A 12 4.77 5.30 -8.07
C VAL A 12 5.48 5.63 -6.74
N VAL A 13 6.80 5.46 -6.68
CA VAL A 13 7.55 5.73 -5.44
C VAL A 13 7.50 7.21 -5.05
N ARG A 14 7.53 8.13 -6.03
CA ARG A 14 7.37 9.57 -5.79
C ARG A 14 5.95 9.93 -5.36
N GLY A 15 4.94 9.35 -6.02
CA GLY A 15 3.53 9.51 -5.67
C GLY A 15 3.24 9.04 -4.25
N ALA A 16 3.86 7.93 -3.81
CA ALA A 16 3.68 7.42 -2.46
C ALA A 16 4.21 8.41 -1.39
N VAL A 17 5.30 9.13 -1.69
CA VAL A 17 5.79 10.21 -0.82
C VAL A 17 4.80 11.38 -0.76
N ALA A 18 4.13 11.69 -1.86
CA ALA A 18 3.09 12.73 -1.89
C ALA A 18 1.86 12.30 -1.08
N HIS A 19 1.37 11.06 -1.27
CA HIS A 19 0.27 10.50 -0.48
C HIS A 19 0.57 10.48 1.02
N ALA A 20 1.80 10.16 1.43
CA ALA A 20 2.20 10.23 2.84
C ALA A 20 2.14 11.67 3.39
N ALA A 21 2.38 12.67 2.54
CA ALA A 21 2.25 14.06 2.92
C ALA A 21 0.78 14.46 3.13
N ASP A 22 -0.09 14.10 2.18
CA ASP A 22 -1.52 14.43 2.19
C ASP A 22 -2.27 13.74 3.34
N THR A 23 -1.94 12.48 3.58
CA THR A 23 -2.49 11.67 4.69
C THR A 23 -1.84 11.99 6.05
N ARG A 24 -0.81 12.85 6.06
CA ARG A 24 0.05 13.16 7.21
C ARG A 24 0.78 11.96 7.84
N ALA A 25 0.84 10.80 7.19
CA ALA A 25 1.48 9.59 7.68
C ALA A 25 2.97 9.75 8.02
N GLU A 26 3.42 9.37 9.21
CA GLU A 26 4.82 9.60 9.65
C GLU A 26 5.88 8.90 8.77
N ALA A 27 5.48 7.86 8.05
CA ALA A 27 6.27 7.11 7.10
C ALA A 27 5.47 6.82 5.82
N VAL A 28 6.17 6.53 4.72
CA VAL A 28 5.57 5.97 3.49
C VAL A 28 5.35 4.48 3.70
N GLY A 29 4.09 4.04 3.71
CA GLY A 29 3.66 2.66 3.90
C GLY A 29 3.17 1.98 2.63
N GLU A 30 2.56 0.79 2.78
CA GLU A 30 1.94 0.05 1.69
C GLU A 30 0.69 0.76 1.13
N ALA A 31 -0.06 1.44 2.00
CA ALA A 31 -1.25 2.21 1.62
C ALA A 31 -0.87 3.31 0.62
N GLU A 32 0.19 4.08 0.89
CA GLU A 32 0.64 5.13 -0.01
C GLU A 32 1.21 4.59 -1.32
N LEU A 33 1.87 3.42 -1.29
CA LEU A 33 2.31 2.75 -2.52
C LEU A 33 1.11 2.29 -3.37
N LEU A 34 0.06 1.78 -2.75
CA LEU A 34 -1.17 1.38 -3.44
C LEU A 34 -1.90 2.59 -4.05
N LEU A 35 -2.07 3.68 -3.28
CA LEU A 35 -2.65 4.92 -3.79
C LEU A 35 -1.87 5.46 -4.99
N ALA A 36 -0.54 5.45 -4.90
CA ALA A 36 0.31 5.90 -5.99
C ALA A 36 0.26 5.00 -7.24
N LEU A 37 -0.05 3.70 -7.10
CA LEU A 37 -0.34 2.82 -8.23
C LEU A 37 -1.70 3.14 -8.86
N LEU A 38 -2.72 3.43 -8.06
CA LEU A 38 -4.06 3.80 -8.52
C LEU A 38 -4.12 5.15 -9.25
N ASP A 39 -3.13 6.02 -9.04
CA ASP A 39 -2.95 7.26 -9.81
C ASP A 39 -2.38 7.04 -11.21
N ARG A 40 -1.79 5.86 -11.47
CA ARG A 40 -1.12 5.61 -12.74
C ARG A 40 -2.11 5.30 -13.84
N THR A 41 -1.73 5.72 -15.05
CA THR A 41 -2.40 5.38 -16.31
C THR A 41 -1.32 5.03 -17.34
N GLY A 42 -1.70 4.24 -18.35
CA GLY A 42 -0.79 3.88 -19.46
C GLY A 42 0.46 3.10 -19.03
N SER A 43 0.35 2.29 -17.97
CA SER A 43 1.43 1.44 -17.48
C SER A 43 0.96 0.00 -17.26
N PRO A 44 1.87 -0.99 -17.25
CA PRO A 44 1.55 -2.38 -16.98
C PRO A 44 0.68 -2.61 -15.73
N ALA A 45 1.00 -1.94 -14.62
CA ALA A 45 0.22 -2.07 -13.40
C ALA A 45 -1.16 -1.41 -13.53
N ALA A 46 -1.24 -0.23 -14.15
CA ALA A 46 -2.50 0.48 -14.36
C ALA A 46 -3.46 -0.32 -15.25
N GLU A 47 -2.94 -0.96 -16.30
CA GLU A 47 -3.73 -1.83 -17.18
C GLU A 47 -4.31 -3.03 -16.42
N VAL A 48 -3.50 -3.67 -15.56
CA VAL A 48 -3.98 -4.78 -14.72
C VAL A 48 -5.02 -4.31 -13.71
N LEU A 49 -4.75 -3.22 -13.00
CA LEU A 49 -5.71 -2.62 -12.05
C LEU A 49 -7.01 -2.22 -12.76
N THR A 50 -6.94 -1.78 -14.02
CA THR A 50 -8.13 -1.45 -14.82
C THR A 50 -8.89 -2.70 -15.21
N ALA A 51 -8.19 -3.72 -15.71
CA ALA A 51 -8.79 -4.99 -16.12
C ALA A 51 -9.46 -5.72 -14.95
N LEU A 52 -8.93 -5.58 -13.73
CA LEU A 52 -9.53 -6.13 -12.52
C LEU A 52 -10.58 -5.21 -11.88
N GLY A 53 -10.83 -4.02 -12.45
CA GLY A 53 -11.83 -3.06 -11.99
C GLY A 53 -11.43 -2.21 -10.77
N ALA A 54 -10.18 -2.30 -10.32
CA ALA A 54 -9.67 -1.56 -9.15
C ALA A 54 -9.75 -0.04 -9.35
N HIS A 55 -9.43 0.48 -10.54
CA HIS A 55 -9.56 1.92 -10.81
C HIS A 55 -11.03 2.38 -10.76
N GLY A 56 -11.98 1.55 -11.20
CA GLY A 56 -13.41 1.84 -11.07
C GLY A 56 -13.89 1.87 -9.61
N ARG A 57 -13.21 1.13 -8.73
CA ARG A 57 -13.48 1.06 -7.27
C ARG A 57 -12.56 1.97 -6.44
N ARG A 58 -11.79 2.87 -7.08
CA ARG A 58 -10.78 3.71 -6.41
C ARG A 58 -11.29 4.39 -5.13
N ALA A 59 -12.43 5.07 -5.19
CA ALA A 59 -12.99 5.78 -4.04
C ALA A 59 -13.32 4.84 -2.86
N SER A 60 -13.72 3.60 -3.15
CA SER A 60 -14.00 2.61 -2.13
C SER A 60 -12.71 2.04 -1.53
N ILE A 61 -11.67 1.82 -2.35
CA ILE A 61 -10.33 1.42 -1.89
C ILE A 61 -9.72 2.51 -1.00
N GLU A 62 -9.81 3.78 -1.40
CA GLU A 62 -9.35 4.93 -0.61
C GLU A 62 -10.03 4.99 0.77
N ARG A 63 -11.35 4.72 0.82
CA ARG A 63 -12.09 4.64 2.07
C ARG A 63 -11.61 3.49 2.95
N SER A 64 -11.45 2.29 2.40
CA SER A 64 -10.93 1.14 3.15
C SER A 64 -9.52 1.41 3.72
N LEU A 65 -8.63 2.03 2.94
CA LEU A 65 -7.30 2.43 3.44
C LEU A 65 -7.38 3.48 4.55
N ALA A 66 -8.30 4.45 4.43
CA ALA A 66 -8.52 5.45 5.48
C ALA A 66 -9.05 4.83 6.77
N GLU A 67 -9.94 3.84 6.68
CA GLU A 67 -10.44 3.08 7.83
C GLU A 67 -9.35 2.25 8.51
N VAL A 68 -8.53 1.52 7.76
CA VAL A 68 -7.39 0.77 8.32
C VAL A 68 -6.46 1.70 9.08
N ARG A 69 -6.15 2.87 8.51
CA ARG A 69 -5.36 3.90 9.19
C ARG A 69 -6.04 4.42 10.45
N ARG A 70 -7.36 4.69 10.42
CA ARG A 70 -8.13 5.13 11.59
C ARG A 70 -8.06 4.10 12.73
N ARG A 71 -8.13 2.81 12.38
CA ARG A 71 -7.98 1.67 13.31
C ARG A 71 -6.53 1.40 13.74
N GLY A 72 -5.58 2.27 13.40
CA GLY A 72 -4.17 2.11 13.79
C GLY A 72 -3.43 1.00 13.03
N GLY A 73 -3.87 0.66 11.82
CA GLY A 73 -3.28 -0.39 10.99
C GLY A 73 -3.99 -1.74 11.07
N ILE A 74 -5.04 -1.85 11.88
CA ILE A 74 -5.87 -3.07 11.96
C ILE A 74 -6.73 -3.17 10.71
N THR A 75 -6.67 -4.33 10.05
CA THR A 75 -7.43 -4.59 8.83
C THR A 75 -8.91 -4.88 9.11
N GLY A 76 -9.76 -4.86 8.08
CA GLY A 76 -11.18 -5.20 8.23
C GLY A 76 -11.36 -6.64 8.72
N ALA A 77 -10.65 -7.60 8.10
CA ALA A 77 -10.68 -9.00 8.54
C ALA A 77 -10.13 -9.18 9.96
N ASP A 78 -9.07 -8.46 10.36
CA ASP A 78 -8.58 -8.55 11.74
C ASP A 78 -9.61 -8.00 12.72
N ALA A 79 -10.30 -6.91 12.39
CA ALA A 79 -11.36 -6.35 13.21
C ALA A 79 -12.55 -7.32 13.34
N GLU A 80 -12.95 -7.98 12.25
CA GLU A 80 -14.00 -9.01 12.26
C GLU A 80 -13.60 -10.24 13.08
N ALA A 81 -12.36 -10.71 12.94
CA ALA A 81 -11.83 -11.81 13.73
C ALA A 81 -11.81 -11.47 15.23
N LEU A 82 -11.46 -10.25 15.59
CA LEU A 82 -11.49 -9.74 16.96
C LEU A 82 -12.92 -9.60 17.50
N ALA A 83 -13.89 -9.21 16.65
CA ALA A 83 -15.30 -9.18 17.02
C ALA A 83 -15.82 -10.58 17.41
N GLY A 84 -15.35 -11.64 16.74
CA GLY A 84 -15.60 -13.03 17.12
C GLY A 84 -15.10 -13.40 18.53
N LEU A 85 -14.14 -12.65 19.07
CA LEU A 85 -13.65 -12.76 20.46
C LEU A 85 -14.33 -11.77 21.42
N GLY A 86 -15.34 -11.03 20.96
CA GLY A 86 -16.04 -10.01 21.74
C GLY A 86 -15.33 -8.66 21.82
N ILE A 87 -14.36 -8.39 20.93
CA ILE A 87 -13.62 -7.13 20.87
C ILE A 87 -14.16 -6.29 19.71
N ASP A 88 -14.95 -5.27 20.02
CA ASP A 88 -15.39 -4.29 19.03
C ASP A 88 -14.31 -3.22 18.82
N VAL A 89 -13.51 -3.40 17.76
CA VAL A 89 -12.42 -2.47 17.41
C VAL A 89 -12.95 -1.09 17.09
N ASP A 90 -14.11 -0.98 16.44
CA ASP A 90 -14.65 0.32 16.02
C ASP A 90 -15.14 1.13 17.22
N GLU A 91 -15.74 0.48 18.22
CA GLU A 91 -16.09 1.11 19.50
C GLU A 91 -14.85 1.55 20.28
N ILE A 92 -13.80 0.73 20.32
CA ILE A 92 -12.53 1.10 20.95
C ILE A 92 -11.95 2.35 20.28
N VAL A 93 -11.90 2.35 18.95
CA VAL A 93 -11.38 3.49 18.19
C VAL A 93 -12.23 4.74 18.46
N ALA A 94 -13.57 4.63 18.48
CA ALA A 94 -14.45 5.76 18.79
C ALA A 94 -14.18 6.35 20.18
N ARG A 95 -14.05 5.51 21.21
CA ARG A 95 -13.69 5.94 22.57
C ARG A 95 -12.32 6.61 22.65
N VAL A 96 -11.33 6.06 21.94
CA VAL A 96 -9.99 6.66 21.90
C VAL A 96 -10.03 8.02 21.19
N GLU A 97 -10.80 8.16 20.11
CA GLU A 97 -10.97 9.43 19.41
C GLU A 97 -11.73 10.47 20.24
N GLU A 98 -12.72 10.06 21.04
CA GLU A 98 -13.43 10.95 21.98
C GLU A 98 -12.46 11.51 23.04
N ALA A 99 -11.58 10.65 23.59
CA ALA A 99 -10.65 11.04 24.64
C ALA A 99 -9.40 11.78 24.12
N HIS A 100 -8.90 11.44 22.93
CA HIS A 100 -7.60 11.87 22.43
C HIS A 100 -7.63 12.60 21.08
N GLY A 101 -8.82 12.78 20.50
CA GLY A 101 -9.04 13.43 19.21
C GLY A 101 -9.09 12.45 18.03
N VAL A 102 -9.78 12.87 16.97
CA VAL A 102 -9.96 12.10 15.73
C VAL A 102 -8.60 11.67 15.15
N GLY A 103 -8.47 10.39 14.82
CA GLY A 103 -7.24 9.82 14.26
C GLY A 103 -6.12 9.61 15.28
N ALA A 104 -6.40 9.64 16.60
CA ALA A 104 -5.39 9.42 17.63
C ALA A 104 -4.57 8.11 17.45
N LEU A 105 -5.19 7.06 16.92
CA LEU A 105 -4.52 5.78 16.65
C LEU A 105 -3.73 5.74 15.33
N ALA A 106 -4.06 6.62 14.38
CA ALA A 106 -3.44 6.63 13.06
C ALA A 106 -1.93 6.95 13.09
N ALA A 107 -1.49 7.71 14.09
CA ALA A 107 -0.08 8.04 14.28
C ALA A 107 0.75 6.89 14.88
N ALA A 108 0.12 5.98 15.64
CA ALA A 108 0.82 4.94 16.39
C ALA A 108 1.13 3.67 15.57
N GLY A 109 0.37 3.42 14.49
CA GLY A 109 0.47 2.19 13.70
C GLY A 109 1.66 2.10 12.74
N SER A 110 2.40 3.18 12.54
CA SER A 110 3.57 3.22 11.64
C SER A 110 4.85 3.19 12.45
N THR A 111 5.37 2.01 12.82
CA THR A 111 6.65 1.92 13.54
C THR A 111 7.76 2.48 12.62
N PRO A 112 8.32 3.67 12.89
CA PRO A 112 9.36 4.20 12.02
C PRO A 112 10.60 3.32 12.16
N ALA A 113 11.29 3.01 11.06
CA ALA A 113 12.46 2.12 11.04
C ALA A 113 13.70 2.66 11.81
N ARG A 114 13.55 3.75 12.57
CA ARG A 114 14.44 4.33 13.60
C ARG A 114 13.87 5.71 13.95
N ALA A 115 13.69 6.01 15.23
CA ALA A 115 13.28 7.34 15.69
C ALA A 115 14.29 8.40 15.19
N PRO A 116 13.85 9.50 14.52
CA PRO A 116 14.76 10.56 14.14
C PRO A 116 15.17 11.34 15.39
N ARG A 117 16.48 11.57 15.55
CA ARG A 117 17.02 12.51 16.55
C ARG A 117 16.38 13.89 16.32
N ARG A 118 15.79 14.47 17.38
CA ARG A 118 15.26 15.85 17.41
C ARG A 118 16.28 16.80 16.75
N GLY A 119 15.93 17.38 15.61
CA GLY A 119 16.78 18.37 14.94
C GLY A 119 16.72 18.40 13.41
N ARG A 120 16.11 17.41 12.75
CA ARG A 120 16.04 17.37 11.27
C ARG A 120 14.60 17.42 10.75
N ARG A 121 13.82 18.38 11.27
CA ARG A 121 12.51 18.72 10.70
C ARG A 121 12.78 19.42 9.36
N LEU A 122 12.59 18.69 8.25
CA LEU A 122 12.24 19.16 6.88
C LEU A 122 12.63 18.19 5.74
N ALA A 123 13.28 17.04 6.00
CA ALA A 123 13.86 16.23 4.91
C ALA A 123 13.32 14.80 4.83
N ARG A 124 12.30 14.60 3.95
CA ARG A 124 11.73 13.33 3.44
C ARG A 124 11.19 12.34 4.49
N ARG A 125 9.89 12.02 4.39
CA ARG A 125 9.25 10.94 5.17
C ARG A 125 9.95 9.61 4.86
N PRO A 126 10.42 8.86 5.87
CA PRO A 126 11.08 7.58 5.63
C PRO A 126 10.09 6.54 5.12
N PHE A 127 10.58 5.51 4.43
CA PHE A 127 9.77 4.31 4.15
C PHE A 127 9.65 3.46 5.41
N SER A 128 8.46 2.93 5.67
CA SER A 128 8.22 1.93 6.71
C SER A 128 8.97 0.63 6.41
N ARG A 129 9.05 -0.29 7.38
CA ARG A 129 9.71 -1.58 7.18
C ARG A 129 8.97 -2.43 6.13
N GLU A 130 7.65 -2.34 6.13
CA GLU A 130 6.72 -3.02 5.24
C GLU A 130 6.90 -2.50 3.81
N ALA A 131 6.88 -1.17 3.63
CA ALA A 131 7.10 -0.56 2.33
C ALA A 131 8.49 -0.86 1.75
N ARG A 132 9.55 -0.90 2.58
CA ARG A 132 10.88 -1.36 2.13
C ARG A 132 10.86 -2.83 1.70
N SER A 133 10.16 -3.66 2.46
CA SER A 133 9.99 -5.08 2.12
C SER A 133 9.29 -5.27 0.78
N VAL A 134 8.32 -4.40 0.45
CA VAL A 134 7.68 -4.35 -0.87
C VAL A 134 8.69 -4.01 -1.97
N LEU A 135 9.53 -2.99 -1.79
CA LEU A 135 10.55 -2.60 -2.77
C LEU A 135 11.64 -3.67 -2.97
N GLU A 136 12.06 -4.34 -1.90
CA GLU A 136 13.02 -5.45 -1.98
C GLU A 136 12.43 -6.67 -2.69
N ARG A 137 11.15 -6.93 -2.46
CA ARG A 137 10.44 -8.05 -3.11
C ARG A 137 10.11 -7.75 -4.56
N SER A 138 9.84 -6.51 -4.94
CA SER A 138 9.66 -6.14 -6.36
C SER A 138 10.93 -6.39 -7.17
N LEU A 139 12.11 -6.15 -6.58
CA LEU A 139 13.39 -6.55 -7.19
C LEU A 139 13.47 -8.07 -7.38
N ARG A 140 13.14 -8.86 -6.34
CA ARG A 140 13.15 -10.34 -6.44
C ARG A 140 12.18 -10.84 -7.51
N MET A 141 11.02 -10.21 -7.64
CA MET A 141 10.03 -10.57 -8.67
C MET A 141 10.52 -10.24 -10.08
N ALA A 142 11.13 -9.07 -10.29
CA ALA A 142 11.74 -8.73 -11.57
C ALA A 142 12.82 -9.75 -11.97
N VAL A 143 13.69 -10.11 -11.02
CA VAL A 143 14.72 -11.14 -11.25
C VAL A 143 14.10 -12.51 -11.56
N ALA A 144 13.10 -12.94 -10.80
CA ALA A 144 12.43 -14.23 -11.02
C ALA A 144 11.72 -14.32 -12.39
N ARG A 145 11.29 -13.17 -12.93
CA ARG A 145 10.67 -13.05 -14.25
C ARG A 145 11.67 -12.85 -15.40
N GLY A 146 12.96 -12.71 -15.09
CA GLY A 146 14.01 -12.42 -16.08
C GLY A 146 14.05 -10.96 -16.54
N ASP A 147 13.34 -10.07 -15.86
CA ASP A 147 13.23 -8.66 -16.23
C ASP A 147 14.49 -7.88 -15.82
N ARG A 148 15.04 -7.10 -16.77
CA ARG A 148 16.24 -6.29 -16.54
C ARG A 148 15.97 -5.06 -15.68
N HIS A 149 14.72 -4.61 -15.67
CA HIS A 149 14.25 -3.43 -14.95
C HIS A 149 13.12 -3.78 -13.99
N ILE A 150 12.95 -2.97 -12.95
CA ILE A 150 11.85 -3.04 -12.00
C ILE A 150 10.76 -2.08 -12.48
N GLY A 151 9.74 -2.64 -13.12
CA GLY A 151 8.49 -1.95 -13.49
C GLY A 151 7.50 -1.80 -12.33
N ASP A 152 6.44 -1.02 -12.54
CA ASP A 152 5.36 -0.84 -11.56
C ASP A 152 4.48 -2.09 -11.41
N GLU A 153 4.46 -2.97 -12.41
CA GLU A 153 3.89 -4.31 -12.31
C GLU A 153 4.56 -5.16 -11.23
N HIS A 154 5.86 -4.96 -11.00
CA HIS A 154 6.59 -5.65 -9.94
C HIS A 154 6.24 -5.10 -8.56
N LEU A 155 5.93 -3.80 -8.48
CA LEU A 155 5.43 -3.18 -7.25
C LEU A 155 4.03 -3.73 -6.92
N LEU A 156 3.14 -3.80 -7.92
CA LEU A 156 1.80 -4.36 -7.76
C LEU A 156 1.83 -5.85 -7.35
N LEU A 157 2.64 -6.67 -8.01
CA LEU A 157 2.85 -8.07 -7.61
C LEU A 157 3.37 -8.15 -6.17
N SER A 158 4.33 -7.29 -5.83
CA SER A 158 4.95 -7.32 -4.51
C SER A 158 3.99 -6.95 -3.38
N LEU A 159 3.10 -5.98 -3.61
CA LEU A 159 2.05 -5.58 -2.66
C LEU A 159 1.01 -6.67 -2.43
N THR A 160 0.74 -7.50 -3.43
CA THR A 160 -0.27 -8.57 -3.33
C THR A 160 0.31 -9.91 -2.84
N ALA A 161 1.63 -10.07 -2.82
CA ALA A 161 2.26 -11.37 -2.57
C ALA A 161 2.41 -11.78 -1.09
N ARG A 162 2.27 -10.86 -0.14
CA ARG A 162 2.46 -11.14 1.30
C ARG A 162 1.40 -10.40 2.12
N PRO A 163 1.02 -10.94 3.31
CA PRO A 163 0.10 -10.26 4.21
C PRO A 163 0.55 -8.82 4.51
N GLY A 164 -0.41 -7.90 4.48
CA GLY A 164 -0.19 -6.46 4.59
C GLY A 164 -1.47 -5.70 4.25
N VAL A 165 -1.47 -4.38 4.51
CA VAL A 165 -2.65 -3.53 4.30
C VAL A 165 -3.08 -3.52 2.85
N ALA A 166 -2.12 -3.45 1.91
CA ALA A 166 -2.44 -3.35 0.50
C ALA A 166 -3.06 -4.63 -0.07
N VAL A 167 -2.54 -5.82 0.28
CA VAL A 167 -3.14 -7.08 -0.20
C VAL A 167 -4.53 -7.28 0.36
N HIS A 168 -4.77 -6.91 1.62
CA HIS A 168 -6.07 -7.10 2.25
C HIS A 168 -7.12 -6.19 1.61
N VAL A 169 -6.81 -4.89 1.51
CA VAL A 169 -7.73 -3.95 0.86
C VAL A 169 -7.92 -4.29 -0.61
N LEU A 170 -6.91 -4.77 -1.34
CA LEU A 170 -7.13 -5.23 -2.71
C LEU A 170 -8.02 -6.48 -2.76
N ALA A 171 -7.85 -7.44 -1.85
CA ALA A 171 -8.63 -8.67 -1.79
C ALA A 171 -10.12 -8.40 -1.46
N ASP A 172 -10.41 -7.47 -0.55
CA ASP A 172 -11.78 -7.03 -0.22
C ASP A 172 -12.49 -6.39 -1.44
N HIS A 173 -11.71 -6.00 -2.45
CA HIS A 173 -12.17 -5.42 -3.71
C HIS A 173 -11.95 -6.35 -4.89
N ASP A 174 -11.92 -7.67 -4.66
CA ASP A 174 -11.79 -8.73 -5.67
C ASP A 174 -10.50 -8.65 -6.51
N VAL A 175 -9.42 -8.11 -5.94
CA VAL A 175 -8.09 -8.05 -6.56
C VAL A 175 -7.11 -8.89 -5.75
N THR A 176 -6.86 -10.10 -6.21
CA THR A 176 -5.94 -11.06 -5.57
C THR A 176 -4.61 -11.17 -6.32
N TYR A 177 -3.58 -11.67 -5.62
CA TYR A 177 -2.27 -11.98 -6.22
C TYR A 177 -2.40 -12.84 -7.48
N ILE A 178 -3.21 -13.89 -7.43
CA ILE A 178 -3.38 -14.84 -8.55
C ILE A 178 -4.01 -14.15 -9.76
N GLN A 179 -4.98 -13.24 -9.56
CA GLN A 179 -5.56 -12.47 -10.65
C GLN A 179 -4.55 -11.49 -11.26
N VAL A 180 -3.75 -10.81 -10.42
CA VAL A 180 -2.67 -9.91 -10.87
C VAL A 180 -1.64 -10.69 -11.70
N GLU A 181 -1.16 -11.82 -11.20
CA GLU A 181 -0.17 -12.66 -11.88
C GLU A 181 -0.69 -13.19 -13.23
N ARG A 182 -1.94 -13.65 -13.29
CA ARG A 182 -2.58 -14.11 -14.52
C ARG A 182 -2.75 -12.98 -15.54
N ALA A 183 -3.18 -11.80 -15.09
CA ALA A 183 -3.34 -10.64 -15.97
C ALA A 183 -2.00 -10.18 -16.55
N LEU A 184 -0.94 -10.16 -15.74
CA LEU A 184 0.41 -9.81 -16.19
C LEU A 184 0.98 -10.82 -17.20
N THR A 185 0.75 -12.12 -16.97
CA THR A 185 1.18 -13.18 -17.90
C THR A 185 0.43 -13.07 -19.23
N THR A 186 -0.89 -12.86 -19.20
CA THR A 186 -1.72 -12.70 -20.42
C THR A 186 -1.29 -11.47 -21.24
N ARG A 187 -0.88 -10.39 -20.57
CA ARG A 187 -0.35 -9.20 -21.24
C ARG A 187 0.98 -9.48 -21.93
N ALA A 188 1.89 -10.19 -21.27
CA ALA A 188 3.21 -10.53 -21.81
C ALA A 188 3.13 -11.42 -23.06
N THR A 189 2.07 -12.21 -23.24
CA THR A 189 1.85 -13.02 -24.46
C THR A 189 1.24 -12.26 -25.62
N LYS A 190 0.72 -11.04 -25.40
CA LYS A 190 -0.01 -10.24 -26.40
C LYS A 190 0.82 -9.10 -27.00
N GLY A 191 1.97 -8.77 -26.42
CA GLY A 191 2.91 -7.75 -26.91
C GLY A 191 4.17 -8.39 -27.46
#